data_AF-A0A0C2J661-F1
#
_entry.id   AF-A0A0C2J661-F1
#
_cell.length_a   1.000
_cell.length_b   1.000
_cell.length_c   1.000
_cell.angle_alpha   90.00
_cell.angle_beta   90.00
_cell.angle_gamma   90.00
#
_symmetry.space_group_name_H-M   'P 1'
#
loop_
_entity.id
_entity.type
_entity.pdbx_description
1 polymer ?
#
loop_
_entity_poly.entity_id
_entity_poly.type
_entity_poly.pdbx_seq_one_letter_code
_entity_poly.pdbx_strand_id
1 'polypeptide(L)'
;MGRLPAKTNMVASLITAPAWNATLPAHTTFDIVIQTVHLRAGHLVNPLSNYYTAPQDLDEHGDIYGHCHITVQALAGTGISGEAADALAHVPDPSSFVFFKGVDDPVTADGRLQTTVPGGLPAGSYRVCTMIAAQNHQPVLMPVAQRGAQDDCVRFRVAGGD
;
A
#
# COMPACT_ATOMS: atom_id res chain seq x y z
N MET A 1 6.77 -5.78 -20.79
CA MET A 1 5.40 -6.30 -20.55
C MET A 1 5.54 -7.76 -20.10
N GLY A 2 4.79 -8.20 -19.09
CA GLY A 2 4.94 -9.54 -18.50
C GLY A 2 3.71 -10.43 -18.65
N ARG A 3 3.72 -11.57 -17.97
CA ARG A 3 2.60 -12.51 -17.93
C ARG A 3 1.42 -11.88 -17.19
N LEU A 4 0.22 -12.09 -17.73
CA LEU A 4 -1.03 -11.62 -17.14
C LEU A 4 -1.68 -12.78 -16.38
N PRO A 5 -2.14 -12.57 -15.12
CA PRO A 5 -2.87 -13.59 -14.41
C PRO A 5 -4.22 -13.87 -15.08
N ALA A 6 -4.85 -15.00 -14.75
CA ALA A 6 -6.24 -15.23 -15.12
C ALA A 6 -7.17 -14.23 -14.41
N LYS A 7 -8.40 -14.05 -14.90
CA LYS A 7 -9.40 -13.18 -14.21
C LYS A 7 -9.65 -13.63 -12.76
N THR A 8 -9.56 -14.93 -12.51
CA THR A 8 -9.70 -15.55 -11.18
C THR A 8 -8.50 -15.33 -10.28
N ASN A 9 -7.38 -14.84 -10.81
CA ASN A 9 -6.13 -14.58 -10.09
C ASN A 9 -5.77 -13.09 -10.10
N MET A 10 -6.76 -12.21 -10.26
CA MET A 10 -6.51 -10.78 -10.13
C MET A 10 -6.18 -10.45 -8.67
N VAL A 11 -5.13 -9.65 -8.47
CA VAL A 11 -4.69 -9.22 -7.15
C VAL A 11 -5.63 -8.14 -6.60
N ALA A 12 -5.88 -8.20 -5.31
CA ALA A 12 -6.42 -7.09 -4.53
C ALA A 12 -5.74 -7.03 -3.16
N SER A 13 -5.71 -5.83 -2.58
CA SER A 13 -5.29 -5.58 -1.21
C SER A 13 -6.41 -4.91 -0.41
N LEU A 14 -6.35 -5.08 0.91
CA LEU A 14 -7.23 -4.40 1.86
C LEU A 14 -6.43 -4.02 3.11
N ILE A 15 -6.42 -2.74 3.46
CA ILE A 15 -5.80 -2.25 4.69
C ILE A 15 -6.77 -2.52 5.85
N THR A 16 -6.33 -3.35 6.79
CA THR A 16 -7.10 -3.74 7.98
C THR A 16 -6.70 -2.96 9.23
N ALA A 17 -5.47 -2.44 9.25
CA ALA A 17 -4.97 -1.54 10.28
C ALA A 17 -4.03 -0.49 9.66
N PRO A 18 -4.15 0.80 10.02
CA PRO A 18 -5.26 1.39 10.76
C PRO A 18 -6.60 1.21 10.03
N ALA A 19 -7.70 1.11 10.77
CA ALA A 19 -9.03 1.08 10.17
C ALA A 19 -9.38 2.44 9.55
N TRP A 20 -10.32 2.44 8.60
CA TRP A 20 -10.88 3.68 8.05
C TRP A 20 -11.39 4.60 9.17
N ASN A 21 -11.01 5.87 9.11
CA ASN A 21 -11.32 6.91 10.10
C ASN A 21 -10.86 6.61 11.54
N ALA A 22 -9.94 5.66 11.74
CA ALA A 22 -9.34 5.43 13.05
C ALA A 22 -8.67 6.70 13.59
N THR A 23 -8.63 6.83 14.92
CA THR A 23 -7.82 7.83 15.62
C THR A 23 -6.77 7.09 16.43
N LEU A 24 -5.49 7.34 16.12
CA LEU A 24 -4.35 6.75 16.80
C LEU A 24 -3.73 7.77 17.77
N PRO A 25 -3.08 7.32 18.85
CA PRO A 25 -2.33 8.20 19.74
C PRO A 25 -1.05 8.71 19.06
N ALA A 26 -0.76 10.01 19.24
CA ALA A 26 0.46 10.64 18.75
C ALA A 26 1.71 9.99 19.35
N HIS A 27 2.78 9.96 18.57
CA HIS A 27 4.11 9.45 18.96
C HIS A 27 4.11 8.03 19.55
N THR A 28 3.12 7.23 19.17
CA THR A 28 2.97 5.84 19.63
C THR A 28 3.15 4.89 18.45
N THR A 29 4.03 3.90 18.61
CA THR A 29 4.23 2.84 17.63
C THR A 29 2.90 2.15 17.29
N PHE A 30 2.66 1.93 15.99
CA PHE A 30 1.53 1.16 15.51
C PHE A 30 1.92 0.31 14.30
N ASP A 31 1.12 -0.70 14.01
CA ASP A 31 1.28 -1.55 12.84
C ASP A 31 0.31 -1.15 11.72
N ILE A 32 0.81 -1.24 10.50
CA ILE A 32 0.01 -1.24 9.28
C ILE A 32 -0.13 -2.70 8.85
N VAL A 33 -1.37 -3.14 8.66
CA VAL A 33 -1.67 -4.54 8.34
C VAL A 33 -2.56 -4.62 7.12
N ILE A 34 -2.14 -5.40 6.14
CA ILE A 34 -2.79 -5.52 4.83
C ILE A 34 -3.11 -6.99 4.57
N GLN A 35 -4.34 -7.27 4.16
CA GLN A 35 -4.72 -8.55 3.57
C GLN A 35 -4.52 -8.47 2.07
N THR A 36 -3.96 -9.51 1.46
CA THR A 36 -3.90 -9.64 0.00
C THR A 36 -4.56 -10.92 -0.48
N VAL A 37 -4.95 -10.93 -1.76
CA VAL A 37 -5.37 -12.11 -2.51
C VAL A 37 -4.59 -12.20 -3.81
N HIS A 38 -4.27 -13.42 -4.25
CA HIS A 38 -3.59 -13.71 -5.52
C HIS A 38 -2.22 -13.05 -5.72
N LEU A 39 -1.57 -12.68 -4.61
CA LEU A 39 -0.22 -12.15 -4.58
C LEU A 39 0.72 -13.17 -3.95
N ARG A 40 1.68 -13.66 -4.72
CA ARG A 40 2.84 -14.35 -4.18
C ARG A 40 3.84 -13.31 -3.68
N ALA A 41 3.64 -12.88 -2.44
CA ALA A 41 4.41 -11.81 -1.81
C ALA A 41 5.82 -12.25 -1.37
N GLY A 42 6.65 -11.29 -0.98
CA GLY A 42 8.05 -11.51 -0.57
C GLY A 42 9.03 -11.55 -1.73
N HIS A 43 8.61 -11.10 -2.93
CA HIS A 43 9.44 -11.05 -4.11
C HIS A 43 9.65 -9.59 -4.54
N LEU A 44 10.79 -9.04 -4.16
CA LEU A 44 11.31 -7.76 -4.65
C LEU A 44 12.80 -7.92 -4.99
N VAL A 45 13.22 -7.32 -6.09
CA VAL A 45 14.64 -7.23 -6.45
C VAL A 45 15.24 -5.94 -5.89
N ASN A 46 16.57 -5.85 -5.86
CA ASN A 46 17.27 -4.65 -5.42
C ASN A 46 16.86 -3.43 -6.28
N PRO A 47 16.21 -2.40 -5.70
CA PRO A 47 15.72 -1.25 -6.45
C PRO A 47 16.83 -0.37 -7.03
N LEU A 48 18.08 -0.47 -6.55
CA LEU A 48 19.20 0.31 -7.09
C LEU A 48 19.77 -0.28 -8.39
N SER A 49 19.67 -1.59 -8.56
CA SER A 49 20.27 -2.31 -9.70
C SER A 49 19.26 -2.91 -10.68
N ASN A 50 18.03 -3.18 -10.23
CA ASN A 50 17.08 -4.02 -10.96
C ASN A 50 15.69 -3.37 -11.17
N TYR A 51 15.56 -2.07 -10.95
CA TYR A 51 14.32 -1.32 -11.15
C TYR A 51 13.83 -1.40 -12.62
N TYR A 52 12.66 -1.99 -12.83
CA TYR A 52 12.04 -2.23 -14.15
C TYR A 52 12.91 -3.05 -15.12
N THR A 53 13.85 -3.85 -14.62
CA THR A 53 14.79 -4.59 -15.49
C THR A 53 14.22 -5.88 -16.07
N ALA A 54 13.14 -6.43 -15.48
CA ALA A 54 12.48 -7.64 -15.97
C ALA A 54 10.94 -7.53 -15.89
N PRO A 55 10.22 -8.30 -16.74
CA PRO A 55 8.75 -8.28 -16.77
C PRO A 55 8.11 -8.87 -15.50
N GLN A 56 6.79 -8.66 -15.36
CA GLN A 56 5.97 -9.37 -14.38
C GLN A 56 5.93 -10.87 -14.70
N ASP A 57 5.99 -11.70 -13.68
CA ASP A 57 5.88 -13.16 -13.79
C ASP A 57 4.83 -13.69 -12.80
N LEU A 58 4.41 -14.93 -13.02
CA LEU A 58 3.41 -15.63 -12.21
C LEU A 58 4.00 -16.93 -11.65
N ASP A 59 3.56 -17.31 -10.46
CA ASP A 59 3.85 -18.62 -9.91
C ASP A 59 3.10 -19.75 -10.63
N GLU A 60 3.30 -20.99 -10.17
CA GLU A 60 2.64 -22.17 -10.70
C GLU A 60 1.11 -22.17 -10.55
N HIS A 61 0.56 -21.38 -9.64
CA HIS A 61 -0.87 -21.22 -9.39
C HIS A 61 -1.49 -20.05 -10.18
N GLY A 62 -0.67 -19.28 -10.88
CA GLY A 62 -1.08 -18.11 -11.65
C GLY A 62 -1.15 -16.81 -10.85
N ASP A 63 -0.65 -16.81 -9.62
CA ASP A 63 -0.58 -15.63 -8.76
C ASP A 63 0.67 -14.81 -9.09
N ILE A 64 0.58 -13.49 -8.94
CA ILE A 64 1.67 -12.60 -9.33
C ILE A 64 2.80 -12.68 -8.31
N TYR A 65 4.04 -12.90 -8.78
CA TYR A 65 5.22 -12.66 -7.95
C TYR A 65 5.42 -11.17 -7.73
N GLY A 66 5.42 -10.75 -6.47
CA GLY A 66 5.53 -9.33 -6.16
C GLY A 66 5.69 -9.00 -4.68
N HIS A 67 5.42 -7.74 -4.38
CA HIS A 67 5.51 -7.15 -3.06
C HIS A 67 4.55 -5.95 -2.95
N CYS A 68 4.46 -5.36 -1.76
CA CYS A 68 3.61 -4.22 -1.49
C CYS A 68 4.47 -3.01 -1.09
N HIS A 69 4.30 -1.89 -1.77
CA HIS A 69 4.73 -0.60 -1.24
C HIS A 69 3.65 -0.05 -0.33
N ILE A 70 4.03 0.43 0.84
CA ILE A 70 3.16 1.11 1.80
C ILE A 70 3.68 2.53 1.93
N THR A 71 2.80 3.49 1.67
CA THR A 71 3.12 4.92 1.81
C THR A 71 2.11 5.58 2.73
N VAL A 72 2.62 6.30 3.74
CA VAL A 72 1.80 7.20 4.57
C VAL A 72 2.10 8.64 4.19
N GLN A 73 1.06 9.40 3.89
CA GLN A 73 1.18 10.83 3.53
C GLN A 73 0.30 11.66 4.46
N ALA A 74 0.82 12.84 4.83
CA ALA A 74 0.02 13.84 5.53
C ALA A 74 -1.01 14.47 4.58
N LEU A 75 -2.22 14.72 5.09
CA LEU A 75 -3.32 15.35 4.37
C LEU A 75 -3.54 16.78 4.90
N ALA A 76 -2.64 17.69 4.54
CA ALA A 76 -2.75 19.08 4.94
C ALA A 76 -4.01 19.72 4.35
N GLY A 77 -4.84 20.34 5.20
CA GLY A 77 -5.97 21.19 4.78
C GLY A 77 -7.28 20.48 4.42
N THR A 78 -7.34 19.16 4.30
CA THR A 78 -8.57 18.41 3.94
C THR A 78 -9.12 17.50 5.02
N GLY A 79 -8.32 17.24 6.06
CA GLY A 79 -8.66 16.27 7.09
C GLY A 79 -8.88 14.87 6.51
N ILE A 80 -9.72 14.07 7.18
CA ILE A 80 -10.04 12.69 6.76
C ILE A 80 -11.31 12.60 5.89
N SER A 81 -12.20 13.61 5.92
CA SER A 81 -13.44 13.59 5.12
C SER A 81 -13.14 13.73 3.62
N GLY A 82 -12.06 14.41 3.26
CA GLY A 82 -11.75 14.74 1.86
C GLY A 82 -12.69 15.76 1.26
N GLU A 83 -13.56 16.35 2.07
CA GLU A 83 -14.36 17.49 1.68
C GLU A 83 -13.49 18.73 1.78
N ALA A 84 -13.01 19.18 0.64
CA ALA A 84 -12.30 20.44 0.52
C ALA A 84 -12.97 21.26 -0.56
N ALA A 85 -13.24 22.54 -0.26
CA ALA A 85 -13.79 23.47 -1.25
C ALA A 85 -12.89 23.59 -2.48
N ASP A 86 -11.58 23.37 -2.31
CA ASP A 86 -10.59 23.30 -3.38
C ASP A 86 -9.83 21.95 -3.33
N ALA A 87 -10.48 20.88 -3.77
CA ALA A 87 -9.87 19.54 -3.79
C ALA A 87 -8.56 19.47 -4.58
N LEU A 88 -8.35 20.35 -5.57
CA LEU A 88 -7.14 20.37 -6.39
C LEU A 88 -5.94 20.90 -5.62
N ALA A 89 -6.11 21.95 -4.82
CA ALA A 89 -5.07 22.50 -3.95
C ALA A 89 -4.58 21.50 -2.88
N HIS A 90 -5.30 20.40 -2.69
CA HIS A 90 -5.02 19.42 -1.65
C HIS A 90 -4.72 18.00 -2.16
N VAL A 91 -4.44 17.85 -3.45
CA VAL A 91 -3.87 16.61 -3.98
C VAL A 91 -2.49 16.42 -3.33
N PRO A 92 -2.22 15.30 -2.62
CA PRO A 92 -0.92 15.13 -1.97
C PRO A 92 0.21 14.99 -3.01
N ASP A 93 1.33 15.68 -2.75
CA ASP A 93 2.54 15.60 -3.56
C ASP A 93 3.05 14.15 -3.62
N PRO A 94 3.18 13.53 -4.80
CA PRO A 94 3.63 12.15 -4.94
C PRO A 94 5.09 11.92 -4.52
N SER A 95 5.89 12.98 -4.34
CA SER A 95 7.28 12.92 -3.86
C SER A 95 7.40 13.02 -2.33
N SER A 96 6.31 13.33 -1.62
CA SER A 96 6.32 13.58 -0.17
C SER A 96 5.58 12.48 0.58
N PHE A 97 6.23 11.90 1.59
CA PHE A 97 5.64 10.93 2.52
C PHE A 97 6.26 11.06 3.91
N VAL A 98 5.51 10.67 4.93
CA VAL A 98 5.99 10.63 6.33
C VAL A 98 6.46 9.23 6.73
N PHE A 99 6.06 8.21 5.97
CA PHE A 99 6.55 6.84 6.11
C PHE A 99 6.45 6.11 4.77
N PHE A 100 7.46 5.29 4.47
CA PHE A 100 7.47 4.39 3.32
C PHE A 100 8.11 3.06 3.72
N LYS A 101 7.52 1.96 3.25
CA LYS A 101 8.13 0.63 3.32
C LYS A 101 7.75 -0.17 2.08
N GLY A 102 8.75 -0.72 1.39
CA GLY A 102 8.55 -1.89 0.54
C GLY A 102 8.53 -3.13 1.43
N VAL A 103 7.39 -3.81 1.52
CA VAL A 103 7.23 -5.03 2.33
C VAL A 103 7.84 -6.20 1.56
N ASP A 104 8.97 -6.66 2.06
CA ASP A 104 9.77 -7.75 1.53
C ASP A 104 9.53 -9.10 2.19
N ASP A 105 8.75 -9.11 3.26
CA ASP A 105 8.38 -10.33 3.96
C ASP A 105 7.36 -11.15 3.15
N PRO A 106 7.47 -12.48 3.15
CA PRO A 106 6.37 -13.35 2.74
C PRO A 106 5.11 -13.00 3.52
N VAL A 107 3.93 -13.28 2.94
CA VAL A 107 2.69 -13.20 3.73
C VAL A 107 2.79 -14.13 4.94
N THR A 108 2.26 -13.67 6.07
CA THR A 108 2.09 -14.49 7.27
C THR A 108 1.21 -15.70 6.97
N ALA A 109 1.16 -16.69 7.88
CA ALA A 109 0.36 -17.90 7.70
C ALA A 109 -1.15 -17.63 7.49
N ASP A 110 -1.65 -16.47 7.94
CA ASP A 110 -3.00 -15.96 7.74
C ASP A 110 -3.15 -15.02 6.53
N GLY A 111 -2.12 -14.91 5.68
CA GLY A 111 -2.16 -14.17 4.41
C GLY A 111 -1.96 -12.67 4.53
N ARG A 112 -1.32 -12.19 5.61
CA ARG A 112 -1.18 -10.76 5.90
C ARG A 112 0.22 -10.27 5.59
N LEU A 113 0.29 -9.03 5.11
CA LEU A 113 1.49 -8.23 5.08
C LEU A 113 1.43 -7.24 6.23
N GLN A 114 2.53 -7.07 6.95
CA GLN A 114 2.60 -6.18 8.09
C GLN A 114 3.87 -5.33 8.06
N THR A 115 3.77 -4.09 8.50
CA THR A 115 4.92 -3.27 8.83
C THR A 115 4.63 -2.40 10.04
N THR A 116 5.66 -2.09 10.81
CA THR A 116 5.58 -1.24 12.00
C THR A 116 6.03 0.18 11.66
N VAL A 117 5.30 1.17 12.15
CA VAL A 117 5.69 2.59 12.14
C VAL A 117 6.31 2.91 13.51
N PRO A 118 7.65 2.78 13.68
CA PRO A 118 8.29 2.94 14.98
C PRO A 118 8.20 4.38 15.47
N GLY A 119 7.81 4.57 16.73
CA GLY A 119 7.65 5.90 17.32
C GLY A 119 6.42 6.67 16.83
N GLY A 120 5.58 6.06 15.97
CA GLY A 120 4.34 6.63 15.50
C GLY A 120 4.50 7.88 14.64
N LEU A 121 3.47 8.71 14.63
CA LEU A 121 3.40 9.96 13.87
C LEU A 121 2.97 11.11 14.79
N PRO A 122 3.28 12.38 14.45
CA PRO A 122 2.72 13.53 15.16
C PRO A 122 1.20 13.64 14.93
N ALA A 123 0.54 14.51 15.69
CA ALA A 123 -0.88 14.77 15.50
C ALA A 123 -1.17 15.34 14.10
N GLY A 124 -2.21 14.84 13.45
CA GLY A 124 -2.53 15.21 12.07
C GLY A 124 -3.57 14.29 11.42
N SER A 125 -3.88 14.57 10.16
CA SER A 125 -4.67 13.68 9.29
C SER A 125 -3.75 13.05 8.25
N TYR A 126 -3.92 11.76 8.01
CA TYR A 126 -3.05 10.97 7.16
C TYR A 126 -3.86 10.08 6.22
N ARG A 127 -3.26 9.72 5.09
CA ARG A 127 -3.65 8.55 4.30
C ARG A 127 -2.53 7.52 4.33
N VAL A 128 -2.89 6.25 4.44
CA VAL A 128 -2.01 5.13 4.12
C VAL A 128 -2.57 4.47 2.86
N CYS A 129 -1.69 4.20 1.90
CA CYS A 129 -2.04 3.56 0.64
C CYS A 129 -1.09 2.40 0.35
N THR A 130 -1.61 1.37 -0.30
CA THR A 130 -0.80 0.32 -0.91
C THR A 130 -0.49 0.64 -2.37
N MET A 131 0.64 0.14 -2.86
CA MET A 131 0.87 -0.09 -4.28
C MET A 131 1.44 -1.49 -4.43
N ILE A 132 0.65 -2.42 -4.98
CA ILE A 132 1.12 -3.75 -5.31
C ILE A 132 2.02 -3.66 -6.54
N ALA A 133 3.25 -4.10 -6.36
CA ALA A 133 4.29 -4.09 -7.37
C ALA A 133 4.68 -5.52 -7.73
N ALA A 134 4.95 -5.76 -9.02
CA ALA A 134 5.64 -6.97 -9.45
C ALA A 134 7.09 -6.95 -8.94
N GLN A 135 7.79 -8.07 -9.04
CA GLN A 135 9.16 -8.22 -8.49
C GLN A 135 10.13 -7.09 -8.85
N ASN A 136 10.02 -6.55 -10.06
CA ASN A 136 10.88 -5.52 -10.60
C ASN A 136 10.36 -4.09 -10.37
N HIS A 137 9.48 -3.89 -9.39
CA HIS A 137 8.92 -2.62 -8.90
C HIS A 137 7.80 -1.99 -9.73
N GLN A 138 7.50 -2.51 -10.93
CA GLN A 138 6.40 -1.96 -11.73
C GLN A 138 5.05 -2.25 -11.07
N PRO A 139 4.08 -1.32 -11.14
CA PRO A 139 2.71 -1.64 -10.78
C PRO A 139 2.21 -2.87 -11.53
N VAL A 140 1.44 -3.72 -10.85
CA VAL A 140 0.99 -4.98 -11.43
C VAL A 140 0.06 -4.79 -12.63
N LEU A 141 0.21 -5.67 -13.61
CA LEU A 141 -0.60 -5.71 -14.82
C LEU A 141 -1.72 -6.74 -14.66
N MET A 142 -2.95 -6.35 -15.05
CA MET A 142 -4.16 -7.15 -14.90
C MET A 142 -4.79 -7.50 -16.26
N PRO A 143 -5.52 -8.62 -16.38
CA PRO A 143 -5.97 -9.18 -17.66
C PRO A 143 -7.16 -8.46 -18.30
N VAL A 144 -7.83 -7.54 -17.57
CA VAL A 144 -9.01 -6.83 -18.05
C VAL A 144 -9.03 -5.38 -17.60
N ALA A 145 -9.61 -4.51 -18.44
CA ALA A 145 -9.78 -3.09 -18.11
C ALA A 145 -10.89 -2.85 -17.08
N GLN A 146 -12.04 -3.54 -17.21
CA GLN A 146 -13.17 -3.43 -16.29
C GLN A 146 -12.94 -4.34 -15.07
N ARG A 147 -12.36 -3.77 -14.02
CA ARG A 147 -12.02 -4.45 -12.75
C ARG A 147 -11.99 -3.46 -11.59
N GLY A 148 -11.95 -3.98 -10.36
CA GLY A 148 -11.59 -3.17 -9.20
C GLY A 148 -10.12 -2.76 -9.21
N ALA A 149 -9.78 -1.72 -8.45
CA ALA A 149 -8.38 -1.39 -8.18
C ALA A 149 -7.74 -2.52 -7.37
N GLN A 150 -6.48 -2.84 -7.68
CA GLN A 150 -5.70 -3.82 -6.93
C GLN A 150 -5.17 -3.28 -5.59
N ASP A 151 -5.26 -1.97 -5.39
CA ASP A 151 -4.69 -1.21 -4.29
C ASP A 151 -5.78 -0.62 -3.40
N ASP A 152 -5.44 -0.37 -2.14
CA ASP A 152 -6.32 0.24 -1.14
C ASP A 152 -5.69 1.49 -0.52
N CYS A 153 -6.54 2.41 -0.06
CA CYS A 153 -6.16 3.62 0.63
C CYS A 153 -7.17 3.92 1.74
N VAL A 154 -6.69 4.04 2.98
CA VAL A 154 -7.52 4.47 4.11
C VAL A 154 -6.98 5.76 4.72
N ARG A 155 -7.90 6.60 5.18
CA ARG A 155 -7.58 7.83 5.92
C ARG A 155 -7.77 7.62 7.40
N PHE A 156 -6.87 8.18 8.20
CA PHE A 156 -6.90 8.09 9.66
C PHE A 156 -6.39 9.40 10.28
N ARG A 157 -6.71 9.60 11.56
CA ARG A 157 -6.21 10.71 12.37
C ARG A 157 -5.19 10.21 13.37
N VAL A 158 -4.27 11.09 13.72
CA VAL A 158 -3.44 10.97 14.89
C VAL A 158 -3.76 12.15 15.79
N ALA A 159 -4.07 11.89 17.05
CA ALA A 159 -4.42 12.91 18.03
C ALA A 159 -3.52 12.79 19.25
N GLY A 160 -3.29 13.91 19.94
CA GLY A 160 -2.54 13.90 21.20
C GLY A 160 -3.20 12.95 22.20
N GLY A 161 -2.39 12.14 22.89
CA GLY A 161 -2.74 11.73 24.24
C GLY A 161 -2.45 12.92 25.13
N ASP A 162 -3.44 13.33 25.93
CA ASP A 162 -3.32 14.43 26.88
C ASP A 162 -2.08 14.34 27.78
#